data_AF-A0A392M536-F1
#
_entry.id   AF-A0A392M536-F1
#
_cell.length_a   1.000
_cell.length_b   1.000
_cell.length_c   1.000
_cell.angle_alpha   90.00
_cell.angle_beta   90.00
_cell.angle_gamma   90.00
#
_symmetry.space_group_name_H-M   'P 1'
#
loop_
_entity.id
_entity.type
_entity.pdbx_description
1 polymer ?
#
loop_
_entity_poly.entity_id
_entity_poly.type
_entity_poly.pdbx_seq_one_letter_code
_entity_poly.pdbx_strand_id
1 'polypeptide(L)'
;MHLIHIDVTLADLKHQLSQLNNRLNYRDARRVTDVEYRRSSVCTDRSVLFIDMKFQNDGDVRTTFSIFSQYSTKGPIELDVTLVRSVQDICLSLIRPRIFDEITACMVEPEDDKDEVVNLSYS
;
A
#
# COMPACT_ATOMS: atom_id res chain seq x y z
N MET A 1 -28.27 -9.69 26.03
CA MET A 1 -27.58 -9.47 24.74
C MET A 1 -26.84 -8.16 24.85
N HIS A 2 -25.53 -8.20 25.09
CA HIS A 2 -24.70 -6.99 25.20
C HIS A 2 -24.15 -6.73 23.80
N LEU A 3 -24.68 -5.74 23.09
CA LEU A 3 -24.12 -5.26 21.84
C LEU A 3 -22.82 -4.55 22.21
N ILE A 4 -21.67 -5.13 21.86
CA ILE A 4 -20.42 -4.37 21.87
C ILE A 4 -20.62 -3.29 20.81
N HIS A 5 -20.86 -2.06 21.25
CA HIS A 5 -20.93 -0.90 20.36
C HIS A 5 -19.52 -0.58 19.91
N ILE A 6 -19.07 -1.32 18.89
CA ILE A 6 -17.88 -0.98 18.13
C ILE A 6 -18.28 0.23 17.30
N ASP A 7 -18.03 1.43 17.82
CA ASP A 7 -18.32 2.70 17.14
C ASP A 7 -17.30 2.97 16.03
N VAL A 8 -17.13 1.98 15.15
CA VAL A 8 -16.21 2.07 14.01
C VAL A 8 -17.01 2.53 12.81
N THR A 9 -16.67 3.72 12.32
CA THR A 9 -17.21 4.23 11.06
C THR A 9 -16.48 3.57 9.88
N LEU A 10 -17.11 3.60 8.70
CA LEU A 10 -16.48 3.14 7.46
C LEU A 10 -15.22 3.96 7.14
N ALA A 11 -15.22 5.24 7.48
CA ALA A 11 -14.06 6.11 7.31
C ALA A 11 -12.89 5.66 8.20
N ASP A 12 -13.15 5.37 9.48
CA ASP A 12 -12.15 4.89 10.42
C ASP A 12 -11.58 3.55 9.99
N LEU A 13 -12.43 2.63 9.54
CA LEU A 13 -12.01 1.33 9.03
C LEU A 13 -11.08 1.47 7.81
N LYS A 14 -11.46 2.29 6.82
CA LYS A 14 -10.61 2.56 5.64
C LYS A 14 -9.27 3.19 6.04
N HIS A 15 -9.29 4.09 7.03
CA HIS A 15 -8.07 4.73 7.53
C HIS A 15 -7.13 3.70 8.18
N GLN A 16 -7.65 2.86 9.08
CA GLN A 16 -6.86 1.82 9.75
C GLN A 16 -6.30 0.79 8.76
N LEU A 17 -7.10 0.36 7.79
CA LEU A 17 -6.65 -0.57 6.74
C LEU A 17 -5.57 0.07 5.85
N SER A 18 -5.67 1.37 5.55
CA SER A 18 -4.62 2.10 4.83
C SER A 18 -3.32 2.18 5.65
N GLN A 19 -3.40 2.44 6.97
CA GLN A 19 -2.24 2.41 7.84
C GLN A 19 -1.59 1.03 7.89
N LEU A 20 -2.40 -0.03 7.96
CA LEU A 20 -1.92 -1.41 7.98
C LEU A 20 -1.21 -1.75 6.66
N ASN A 21 -1.76 -1.34 5.51
CA ASN A 21 -1.10 -1.50 4.22
C ASN A 21 0.28 -0.81 4.19
N ASN A 22 0.37 0.44 4.66
CA ASN A 22 1.65 1.16 4.72
C ASN A 22 2.69 0.48 5.62
N ARG A 23 2.25 -0.23 6.66
CA ARG A 23 3.13 -0.96 7.60
C ARG A 23 3.62 -2.28 7.02
N LEU A 24 2.76 -3.00 6.29
CA LEU A 24 3.13 -4.28 5.66
C LEU A 24 3.90 -4.09 4.36
N ASN A 25 3.53 -3.08 3.58
CA ASN A 25 4.13 -2.75 2.29
C ASN A 25 4.89 -1.42 2.41
N TYR A 26 6.16 -1.50 2.82
CA TYR A 26 7.01 -0.33 2.97
C TYR A 26 7.07 0.48 1.66
N ARG A 27 6.76 1.78 1.74
CA ARG A 27 6.61 2.75 0.62
C ARG A 27 5.33 2.63 -0.21
N ASP A 28 4.42 1.73 0.11
CA ASP A 28 3.16 1.66 -0.60
C ASP A 28 2.15 2.65 -0.04
N ALA A 29 2.19 3.90 -0.51
CA ALA A 29 1.28 4.97 -0.10
C ALA A 29 -0.17 4.83 -0.62
N ARG A 30 -0.56 3.65 -1.12
CA ARG A 30 -1.93 3.42 -1.59
C ARG A 30 -2.92 3.52 -0.44
N ARG A 31 -4.03 4.21 -0.70
CA ARG A 31 -5.14 4.40 0.25
C ARG A 31 -6.29 3.47 -0.10
N VAL A 32 -6.99 2.99 0.93
CA VAL A 32 -8.18 2.15 0.76
C VAL A 32 -9.36 3.03 0.36
N THR A 33 -9.98 2.75 -0.78
CA THR A 33 -11.18 3.44 -1.27
C THR A 33 -12.45 2.67 -1.00
N ASP A 34 -12.37 1.34 -1.03
CA ASP A 34 -13.51 0.44 -0.90
C ASP A 34 -13.12 -0.76 -0.03
N VAL A 35 -14.09 -1.25 0.73
CA VAL A 35 -13.96 -2.41 1.60
C VAL A 35 -15.13 -3.33 1.30
N GLU A 36 -14.83 -4.60 1.13
CA GLU A 36 -15.79 -5.65 0.85
C GLU A 36 -15.63 -6.77 1.86
N TYR A 37 -16.75 -7.22 2.41
CA TYR A 37 -16.78 -8.36 3.30
C TYR A 37 -16.95 -9.63 2.49
N ARG A 38 -15.97 -10.53 2.58
CA ARG A 38 -16.05 -11.85 1.98
C ARG A 38 -16.57 -12.84 3.02
N ARG A 39 -17.82 -13.27 2.84
CA ARG A 39 -18.42 -14.31 3.67
C ARG A 39 -18.41 -15.64 2.94
N SER A 40 -17.69 -16.61 3.48
CA SER A 40 -17.85 -18.00 3.06
C SER A 40 -19.06 -18.64 3.77
N SER A 41 -19.85 -19.38 2.99
CA SER A 41 -20.95 -20.21 3.47
C SER A 41 -20.82 -21.59 2.85
N VAL A 42 -20.86 -22.64 3.67
CA VAL A 42 -20.87 -24.01 3.18
C VAL A 42 -22.32 -24.43 2.91
N CYS A 43 -22.61 -24.78 1.67
CA CYS A 43 -23.90 -25.28 1.24
C CYS A 43 -24.11 -26.73 1.69
N THR A 44 -25.37 -27.17 1.67
CA THR A 44 -25.76 -28.53 2.03
C THR A 44 -25.18 -29.59 1.09
N ASP A 45 -24.86 -29.23 -0.15
CA ASP A 45 -24.17 -30.07 -1.13
C ASP A 45 -22.64 -30.07 -0.97
N ARG A 46 -22.12 -29.46 0.11
CA ARG A 46 -20.69 -29.26 0.42
C ARG A 46 -19.96 -28.28 -0.51
N SER A 47 -20.66 -27.58 -1.41
CA SER A 47 -20.07 -26.43 -2.10
C SER A 47 -19.84 -25.27 -1.13
N VAL A 48 -18.88 -24.38 -1.44
CA VAL A 48 -18.64 -23.15 -0.69
C VAL A 48 -19.09 -21.97 -1.53
N LEU A 49 -20.04 -21.20 -1.02
CA LEU A 49 -20.44 -19.91 -1.60
C LEU A 49 -19.66 -18.80 -0.92
N PHE A 50 -19.09 -17.91 -1.74
CA PHE A 50 -18.55 -16.64 -1.28
C PHE A 50 -19.58 -15.56 -1.60
N ILE A 51 -20.06 -14.91 -0.55
CA ILE A 51 -20.91 -13.74 -0.66
C ILE A 51 -20.03 -12.54 -0.37
N ASP A 52 -19.81 -11.75 -1.41
CA ASP A 52 -19.06 -10.51 -1.33
C ASP A 52 -20.06 -9.37 -1.10
N MET A 53 -19.85 -8.59 -0.05
CA MET A 53 -20.69 -7.45 0.32
C MET A 53 -19.84 -6.19 0.49
N LYS A 54 -19.93 -5.29 -0.48
CA LYS A 54 -19.31 -3.96 -0.40
C LYS A 54 -19.96 -3.09 0.67
N PHE A 55 -19.16 -2.54 1.59
CA PHE A 55 -19.64 -1.58 2.58
C PHE A 55 -19.91 -0.22 1.92
N GLN A 56 -21.16 0.23 1.99
CA GLN A 56 -21.61 1.52 1.46
C GLN A 56 -21.71 2.59 2.54
N ASN A 57 -21.98 2.19 3.79
CA ASN A 57 -22.19 3.11 4.90
C ASN A 57 -21.78 2.51 6.27
N ASP A 58 -21.81 3.32 7.32
CA ASP A 58 -21.46 2.92 8.69
C ASP A 58 -22.43 1.88 9.28
N GLY A 59 -23.66 1.82 8.77
CA GLY A 59 -24.65 0.79 9.14
C GLY A 59 -24.22 -0.60 8.66
N ASP A 60 -23.66 -0.70 7.45
CA ASP A 60 -23.15 -1.97 6.90
C ASP A 60 -21.98 -2.50 7.71
N VAL A 61 -21.04 -1.60 8.08
CA VAL A 61 -19.90 -1.92 8.94
C VAL A 61 -20.39 -2.42 10.30
N ARG A 62 -21.25 -1.64 10.97
CA ARG A 62 -21.78 -2.00 12.29
C ARG A 62 -22.53 -3.32 12.26
N THR A 63 -23.39 -3.53 11.27
CA THR A 63 -24.12 -4.79 11.09
C THR A 63 -23.16 -5.96 10.93
N THR A 64 -22.17 -5.83 10.06
CA THR A 64 -21.23 -6.92 9.75
C THR A 64 -20.37 -7.28 10.96
N PHE A 65 -19.79 -6.29 11.65
CA PHE A 65 -19.00 -6.53 12.85
C PHE A 65 -19.87 -7.03 14.02
N SER A 66 -21.13 -6.60 14.12
CA SER A 66 -22.09 -7.13 15.11
C SER A 66 -22.39 -8.60 14.86
N ILE A 67 -22.69 -8.99 13.62
CA ILE A 67 -22.90 -10.40 13.25
C ILE A 67 -21.62 -11.19 13.53
N PHE A 68 -20.47 -10.70 13.07
CA PHE A 68 -19.19 -11.38 13.29
C PHE A 68 -18.91 -11.60 14.77
N SER A 69 -19.04 -10.57 15.62
CA SER A 69 -18.82 -10.69 17.07
C SER A 69 -19.77 -11.66 17.77
N GLN A 70 -21.01 -11.82 17.27
CA GLN A 70 -21.97 -12.79 17.80
C GLN A 70 -21.65 -14.23 17.42
N TYR A 71 -21.00 -14.45 16.27
CA TYR A 71 -20.75 -15.77 15.70
C TYR A 71 -19.24 -16.07 15.52
N SER A 72 -18.35 -15.37 16.24
CA SER A 72 -16.89 -15.35 16.02
C SER A 72 -16.16 -16.67 16.36
N THR A 73 -16.87 -17.78 16.53
CA THR A 73 -16.27 -19.11 16.73
C THR A 73 -15.62 -19.68 15.46
N LYS A 74 -15.71 -18.97 14.33
CA LYS A 74 -15.36 -19.46 12.98
C LYS A 74 -14.05 -18.91 12.38
N GLY A 75 -13.20 -18.25 13.17
CA GLY A 75 -11.92 -17.70 12.70
C GLY A 75 -11.95 -16.19 12.43
N PRO A 76 -10.89 -15.61 11.82
CA PRO A 76 -10.80 -14.17 11.57
C PRO A 76 -11.85 -13.70 10.55
N ILE A 77 -12.16 -12.41 10.59
CA ILE A 77 -12.99 -11.77 9.56
C ILE A 77 -12.15 -11.55 8.30
N GLU A 78 -12.68 -11.92 7.13
CA GLU A 78 -12.03 -11.71 5.84
C GLU A 78 -12.62 -10.46 5.18
N LEU A 79 -11.75 -9.52 4.83
CA LEU A 79 -12.11 -8.28 4.14
C LEU A 79 -11.21 -8.11 2.91
N ASP A 80 -11.80 -7.77 1.78
CA ASP A 80 -11.08 -7.32 0.60
C ASP A 80 -11.07 -5.80 0.52
N VAL A 81 -9.96 -5.25 0.05
CA VAL A 81 -9.76 -3.81 -0.04
C VAL A 81 -9.36 -3.40 -1.44
N THR A 82 -9.96 -2.32 -1.93
CA THR A 82 -9.48 -1.65 -3.15
C THR A 82 -8.50 -0.56 -2.76
N LEU A 83 -7.29 -0.62 -3.33
CA LEU A 83 -6.19 0.28 -3.06
C LEU A 83 -5.94 1.21 -4.25
N VAL A 84 -5.97 2.52 -4.01
CA VAL A 84 -5.72 3.54 -5.04
C VAL A 84 -4.52 4.40 -4.66
N ARG A 85 -3.69 4.74 -5.63
CA ARG A 85 -2.57 5.68 -5.48
C ARG A 85 -2.97 7.03 -6.06
N SER A 86 -2.61 8.13 -5.38
CA SER A 86 -2.80 9.46 -5.96
C SER A 86 -1.84 9.68 -7.14
N VAL A 87 -2.19 10.56 -8.07
CA VAL A 87 -1.29 10.93 -9.18
C VAL A 87 0.02 11.49 -8.65
N GLN A 88 -0.03 12.29 -7.57
CA GLN A 88 1.14 12.84 -6.91
C GLN A 88 2.05 11.74 -6.36
N ASP A 89 1.48 10.75 -5.64
CA ASP A 89 2.25 9.62 -5.09
C ASP A 89 2.80 8.74 -6.21
N ILE A 90 2.08 8.58 -7.32
CA ILE A 90 2.61 7.93 -8.53
C ILE A 90 3.84 8.69 -9.01
N CYS A 91 3.72 10.00 -9.26
CA CYS A 91 4.82 10.84 -9.73
C CYS A 91 6.04 10.82 -8.79
N LEU A 92 5.82 10.84 -7.47
CA LEU A 92 6.88 10.75 -6.47
C LEU A 92 7.54 9.36 -6.42
N SER A 93 6.78 8.30 -6.74
CA SER A 93 7.30 6.93 -6.80
C SER A 93 8.08 6.65 -8.09
N LEU A 94 7.90 7.45 -9.14
CA LEU A 94 8.74 7.39 -10.33
C LEU A 94 10.13 7.88 -9.94
N ILE A 95 11.15 7.05 -10.15
CA ILE A 95 12.55 7.44 -9.99
C ILE A 95 12.72 8.70 -10.84
N ARG A 96 13.05 9.82 -10.18
CA ARG A 96 13.31 11.10 -10.83
C ARG A 96 14.29 10.83 -11.97
N PRO A 97 13.93 11.07 -13.24
CA PRO A 97 14.91 11.00 -14.32
C PRO A 97 16.04 11.95 -13.93
N ARG A 98 17.28 11.43 -13.81
CA ARG A 98 18.44 12.31 -13.65
C ARG A 98 18.38 13.33 -14.77
N ILE A 99 18.42 14.61 -14.42
CA ILE A 99 18.52 15.69 -15.40
C ILE A 99 19.85 15.47 -16.13
N PHE A 100 19.91 15.71 -17.44
CA PHE A 100 21.09 15.50 -18.27
C PHE A 100 22.37 16.03 -17.59
N ASP A 101 22.29 17.21 -16.98
CA ASP A 101 23.39 17.87 -16.27
C ASP A 101 23.96 17.05 -15.08
N GLU A 102 23.12 16.33 -14.33
CA GLU A 102 23.57 15.44 -13.24
C GLU A 102 24.30 14.21 -13.79
N ILE A 103 23.93 13.75 -14.99
CA ILE A 103 24.62 12.64 -15.67
C ILE A 103 25.96 13.13 -16.21
N THR A 104 26.00 14.32 -16.84
CA THR A 104 27.22 14.92 -17.38
C THR A 104 28.24 15.23 -16.29
N ALA A 105 27.80 15.71 -15.11
CA ALA A 105 28.68 15.97 -13.97
C ALA A 105 29.38 14.72 -13.42
N CYS A 106 28.78 13.53 -13.56
CA CYS A 106 29.40 12.26 -13.19
C CYS A 106 30.31 11.67 -14.28
N MET A 107 30.28 12.21 -15.51
CA MET A 107 31.06 11.73 -16.66
C MET A 107 32.31 12.55 -16.94
N VAL A 108 32.58 13.62 -16.18
CA VAL A 108 33.84 14.37 -16.31
C VAL A 108 34.97 13.54 -15.72
N GLU A 109 35.80 12.96 -16.60
CA GLU A 109 37.07 12.33 -16.21
C GLU A 109 38.05 13.42 -15.74
N PRO A 110 38.83 13.20 -14.66
CA PRO A 110 39.90 14.12 -14.30
C PRO A 110 40.96 14.13 -15.41
N GLU A 111 41.37 15.32 -15.87
CA GLU A 111 42.45 15.46 -16.83
C GLU A 111 43.74 14.85 -16.25
N ASP A 112 44.28 13.84 -16.96
CA ASP A 112 45.61 13.29 -16.67
C ASP A 112 46.65 14.41 -16.80
N ASP A 113 47.17 14.87 -15.67
CA ASP A 113 48.36 15.71 -15.59
C ASP A 113 49.52 14.95 -16.25
N LYS A 114 49.80 15.30 -17.51
CA LYS A 114 50.97 14.80 -18.21
C LYS A 114 52.19 15.52 -17.69
N ASP A 115 52.94 14.83 -16.83
CA ASP A 115 54.28 15.20 -16.39
C ASP A 115 55.13 15.66 -17.59
N GLU A 116 55.49 16.95 -17.55
CA GLU A 116 56.30 17.63 -18.55
C GLU A 116 57.73 17.05 -18.50
N VAL A 117 58.04 16.16 -19.45
CA VAL A 117 59.39 15.61 -19.62
C VAL A 117 60.29 16.71 -20.21
N VAL A 118 60.97 17.47 -19.36
CA VAL A 118 62.03 18.40 -19.78
C VAL A 118 63.35 17.64 -19.88
N ASN A 119 63.81 17.40 -21.11
CA ASN A 119 65.08 16.72 -21.38
C ASN A 119 66.13 17.70 -21.96
N LEU A 120 67.23 17.84 -21.19
CA LEU A 120 68.64 18.03 -21.54
C LEU A 120 69.15 19.31 -22.22
N SER A 121 70.18 19.90 -21.58
CA SER A 121 71.53 19.93 -22.18
C SER A 121 72.61 20.12 -21.11
N TYR A 122 73.59 19.21 -21.06
CA TYR A 122 74.91 19.45 -20.47
C TYR A 122 75.77 20.20 -21.49
N SER A 123 76.56 21.17 -21.04
CA SER A 123 77.68 21.78 -21.77
C SER A 123 78.92 21.75 -20.88
#